data_AF-A0A959A832-F1
#
_entry.id   AF-A0A959A832-F1
#
_cell.length_a   1.000
_cell.length_b   1.000
_cell.length_c   1.000
_cell.angle_alpha   90.00
_cell.angle_beta   90.00
_cell.angle_gamma   90.00
#
_symmetry.space_group_name_H-M   'P 1'
#
loop_
_entity.id
_entity.type
_entity.pdbx_description
1 polymer ?
#
loop_
_entity_poly.entity_id
_entity_poly.type
_entity_poly.pdbx_seq_one_letter_code
_entity_poly.pdbx_strand_id
1 'polypeptide(L)'
;MDNQKLLSLRMELLWWLVTLVVVTLVLFPIFRLEPVGFPFWKINTIFIVIFITLTRYVFLLKHTFLGYIQWMKVAVIVLCIPLFLYLIDQLHFFQDYMDKIGLEEEFDHLSLNGQASIISYIDSEMIFFGVGSLICSVFLPFRMLISFWRMHNRGTV
;
A
#
# COMPACT_ATOMS: atom_id res chain seq x y z
N MET A 1 -13.99 21.82 20.59
CA MET A 1 -13.37 21.63 19.26
C MET A 1 -12.03 20.89 19.32
N ASP A 2 -11.29 20.90 20.45
CA ASP A 2 -9.99 20.19 20.56
C ASP A 2 -10.08 18.66 20.67
N ASN A 3 -11.07 18.12 21.40
CA ASN A 3 -11.14 16.66 21.63
C ASN A 3 -11.38 15.85 20.36
N GLN A 4 -12.15 16.36 19.38
CA GLN A 4 -12.38 15.64 18.11
C GLN A 4 -11.11 15.60 17.23
N LYS A 5 -10.36 16.71 17.16
CA LYS A 5 -9.08 16.77 16.43
C LYS A 5 -8.01 15.88 17.10
N LEU A 6 -8.01 15.82 18.43
CA LEU A 6 -7.12 14.96 19.19
C LEU A 6 -7.43 13.47 18.95
N LEU A 7 -8.72 13.10 18.87
CA LEU A 7 -9.15 11.74 18.57
C LEU A 7 -8.76 11.30 17.16
N SER A 8 -8.97 12.13 16.14
CA SER A 8 -8.56 11.80 14.77
C SER A 8 -7.03 11.71 14.64
N LEU A 9 -6.27 12.56 15.33
CA LEU A 9 -4.81 12.49 15.34
C LEU A 9 -4.28 11.22 16.03
N ARG A 10 -4.88 10.80 17.15
CA ARG A 10 -4.56 9.52 17.80
C ARG A 10 -4.85 8.33 16.88
N MET A 11 -5.96 8.38 16.15
CA MET A 11 -6.31 7.34 15.17
C MET A 11 -5.30 7.31 14.02
N GLU A 12 -4.84 8.46 13.53
CA GLU A 12 -3.81 8.51 12.49
C GLU A 12 -2.47 7.94 12.96
N LEU A 13 -2.01 8.30 14.16
CA LEU A 13 -0.79 7.75 14.74
C LEU A 13 -0.89 6.23 14.95
N LEU A 14 -2.03 5.76 15.45
CA LEU A 14 -2.27 4.32 15.63
C LEU A 14 -2.22 3.59 14.28
N TRP A 15 -2.79 4.17 13.23
CA TRP A 15 -2.72 3.58 11.90
C TRP A 15 -1.32 3.57 11.32
N TRP A 16 -0.52 4.61 11.53
CA TRP A 16 0.90 4.60 11.13
C TRP A 16 1.70 3.55 11.89
N LEU A 17 1.40 3.33 13.17
CA LEU A 17 1.99 2.24 13.95
C LEU A 17 1.58 0.88 13.39
N VAL A 18 0.30 0.69 13.05
CA VAL A 18 -0.18 -0.54 12.40
C VAL A 18 0.53 -0.76 11.07
N THR A 19 0.68 0.28 10.23
CA THR A 19 1.44 0.19 8.98
C THR A 19 2.87 -0.25 9.22
N LEU A 20 3.56 0.35 10.20
CA LEU A 20 4.93 -0.03 10.55
C LEU A 20 5.04 -1.49 11.00
N VAL A 21 4.09 -1.94 11.84
CA VAL A 21 4.03 -3.33 12.29
C VAL A 21 3.79 -4.29 11.13
N VAL A 22 2.88 -3.97 10.21
CA VAL A 22 2.62 -4.84 9.05
C VAL A 22 3.81 -4.89 8.11
N VAL A 23 4.41 -3.74 7.77
CA VAL A 23 5.61 -3.68 6.93
C VAL A 23 6.72 -4.53 7.53
N THR A 24 6.99 -4.37 8.83
CA THR A 24 8.03 -5.16 9.50
C THR A 24 7.72 -6.65 9.50
N LEU A 25 6.49 -7.06 9.82
CA LEU A 25 6.12 -8.49 9.86
C LEU A 25 6.21 -9.17 8.49
N VAL A 26 5.78 -8.48 7.43
CA VAL A 26 5.79 -9.01 6.06
C VAL A 26 7.22 -9.09 5.52
N LEU A 27 8.03 -8.07 5.78
CA LEU A 27 9.42 -8.02 5.31
C LEU A 27 10.40 -8.84 6.15
N PHE A 28 10.03 -9.19 7.39
CA PHE A 28 10.86 -9.94 8.32
C PHE A 28 11.39 -11.29 7.76
N PRO A 29 10.56 -12.19 7.20
CA PRO A 29 11.06 -13.45 6.65
C PRO A 29 12.10 -13.25 5.54
N ILE A 30 11.91 -12.26 4.67
CA ILE A 30 12.84 -11.92 3.59
C ILE A 30 14.16 -11.40 4.20
N PHE A 31 14.07 -10.53 5.22
CA PHE A 31 15.24 -9.86 5.79
C PHE A 31 16.14 -10.83 6.55
N ARG A 32 15.52 -11.82 7.20
CA ARG A 32 16.23 -12.85 7.94
C ARG A 32 17.03 -13.77 7.02
N LEU A 33 16.54 -14.01 5.79
CA LEU A 33 17.13 -14.96 4.85
C LEU A 33 18.14 -14.31 3.92
N GLU A 34 17.86 -13.10 3.43
CA GLU A 34 18.73 -12.37 2.51
C GLU A 34 18.71 -10.85 2.77
N PRO A 35 19.52 -10.35 3.73
CA PRO A 35 19.45 -8.96 4.19
C PRO A 35 20.06 -7.94 3.22
N VAL A 36 20.97 -8.34 2.31
CA VAL A 36 21.74 -7.41 1.46
C VAL A 36 21.48 -7.62 -0.03
N GLY A 37 21.23 -8.86 -0.48
CA GLY A 37 21.08 -9.19 -1.89
C GLY A 37 19.73 -8.84 -2.53
N PHE A 38 18.66 -8.65 -1.75
CA PHE A 38 17.32 -8.55 -2.33
C PHE A 38 17.06 -7.18 -3.03
N PRO A 39 16.81 -7.15 -4.35
CA PRO A 39 16.72 -5.89 -5.10
C PRO A 39 15.39 -5.13 -4.90
N PHE A 40 14.33 -5.81 -4.42
CA PHE A 40 12.97 -5.25 -4.36
C PHE A 40 12.55 -4.69 -3.00
N TRP A 41 13.47 -4.51 -2.04
CA TRP A 41 13.18 -3.95 -0.71
C TRP A 41 12.31 -2.69 -0.76
N LYS A 42 12.70 -1.75 -1.63
CA LYS A 42 12.06 -0.45 -1.76
C LYS A 42 10.67 -0.57 -2.36
N ILE A 43 10.55 -1.32 -3.45
CA ILE A 43 9.29 -1.48 -4.20
C ILE A 43 8.26 -2.19 -3.32
N ASN A 44 8.70 -3.24 -2.64
CA ASN A 44 7.85 -4.00 -1.73
C ASN A 44 7.31 -3.12 -0.57
N THR A 45 8.21 -2.41 0.10
CA THR A 45 7.83 -1.47 1.18
C THR A 45 6.81 -0.44 0.69
N ILE A 46 7.02 0.10 -0.51
CA ILE A 46 6.13 1.08 -1.14
C ILE A 46 4.74 0.48 -1.38
N PHE A 47 4.64 -0.74 -1.91
CA PHE A 47 3.36 -1.42 -2.13
C PHE A 47 2.60 -1.63 -0.83
N ILE A 48 3.23 -2.14 0.22
CA ILE A 48 2.58 -2.38 1.52
C ILE A 48 2.08 -1.06 2.12
N VAL A 49 2.93 -0.03 2.15
CA VAL A 49 2.58 1.27 2.74
C VAL A 49 1.43 1.92 1.99
N ILE A 50 1.47 1.92 0.65
CA ILE A 50 0.42 2.51 -0.17
C ILE A 50 -0.87 1.70 -0.02
N PHE A 51 -0.81 0.37 -0.08
CA PHE A 51 -1.98 -0.49 0.10
C PHE A 51 -2.71 -0.20 1.40
N ILE A 52 -2.00 -0.20 2.54
CA ILE A 52 -2.60 0.05 3.85
C ILE A 52 -3.15 1.48 3.93
N THR A 53 -2.39 2.45 3.42
CA THR A 53 -2.79 3.87 3.45
C THR A 53 -4.04 4.13 2.61
N LEU A 54 -4.09 3.62 1.38
CA LEU A 54 -5.24 3.78 0.49
C LEU A 54 -6.43 2.98 1.01
N THR A 55 -6.24 1.75 1.49
CA THR A 55 -7.30 0.94 2.12
C THR A 55 -7.92 1.67 3.30
N ARG A 56 -7.11 2.30 4.15
CA ARG A 56 -7.58 3.14 5.27
C ARG A 56 -8.42 4.30 4.74
N TYR A 57 -7.94 5.04 3.75
CA TYR A 57 -8.69 6.18 3.19
C TYR A 57 -9.93 5.77 2.42
N VAL A 58 -9.94 4.56 1.85
CA VAL A 58 -11.16 3.92 1.40
C VAL A 58 -12.01 3.72 2.66
N PHE A 59 -11.84 2.68 3.47
CA PHE A 59 -12.80 2.29 4.50
C PHE A 59 -13.13 3.35 5.57
N LEU A 60 -12.16 4.12 6.05
CA LEU A 60 -12.27 5.03 7.20
C LEU A 60 -12.33 6.51 6.83
N LEU A 61 -12.71 6.88 5.59
CA LEU A 61 -12.77 8.27 5.12
C LEU A 61 -13.48 9.25 6.10
N LYS A 62 -14.54 8.78 6.78
CA LYS A 62 -15.33 9.58 7.74
C LYS A 62 -14.54 9.99 8.99
N HIS A 63 -13.52 9.24 9.37
CA HIS A 63 -12.71 9.48 10.57
C HIS A 63 -11.42 10.26 10.26
N THR A 64 -11.13 10.48 8.99
CA THR A 64 -9.96 11.24 8.54
C THR A 64 -10.31 12.70 8.24
N PHE A 65 -9.37 13.61 8.47
CA PHE A 65 -9.56 15.04 8.17
C PHE A 65 -9.94 15.30 6.70
N LEU A 66 -9.54 14.39 5.81
CA LEU A 66 -9.85 14.40 4.38
C LEU A 66 -11.35 14.38 4.06
N GLY A 67 -12.18 13.86 4.96
CA GLY A 67 -13.64 13.82 4.79
C GLY A 67 -14.31 15.20 4.78
N TYR A 68 -13.70 16.19 5.44
CA TYR A 68 -14.32 17.49 5.69
C TYR A 68 -13.79 18.62 4.78
N ILE A 69 -12.60 18.45 4.21
CA ILE A 69 -11.94 19.47 3.37
C ILE A 69 -12.07 19.11 1.89
N GLN A 70 -12.94 19.82 1.17
CA GLN A 70 -13.28 19.50 -0.21
C GLN A 70 -12.11 19.64 -1.19
N TRP A 71 -11.26 20.66 -1.02
CA TRP A 71 -10.09 20.86 -1.89
C TRP A 71 -9.09 19.71 -1.80
N MET A 72 -8.92 19.12 -0.60
CA MET A 72 -8.04 17.97 -0.41
C MET A 72 -8.56 16.71 -1.12
N LYS A 73 -9.88 16.53 -1.22
CA LYS A 73 -10.45 15.40 -1.98
C LYS A 73 -10.10 15.51 -3.46
N VAL A 74 -10.24 16.70 -4.04
CA VAL A 74 -9.88 16.95 -5.44
C VAL A 74 -8.38 16.70 -5.66
N ALA A 75 -7.52 17.21 -4.78
CA ALA A 75 -6.08 16.98 -4.85
C ALA A 75 -5.73 15.49 -4.82
N VAL A 76 -6.36 14.70 -3.93
CA VAL A 76 -6.09 13.25 -3.85
C VAL A 76 -6.64 12.51 -5.07
N ILE A 77 -7.80 12.88 -5.61
CA ILE A 77 -8.32 12.31 -6.86
C ILE A 77 -7.31 12.49 -7.99
N VAL A 78 -6.77 13.70 -8.14
CA VAL A 78 -5.76 14.00 -9.16
C VAL A 78 -4.46 13.22 -8.90
N LEU A 79 -4.02 13.12 -7.64
CA LEU A 79 -2.81 12.38 -7.26
C LEU A 79 -2.93 10.86 -7.49
N CYS A 80 -4.13 10.29 -7.46
CA CYS A 80 -4.33 8.86 -7.70
C CYS A 80 -3.93 8.45 -9.13
N ILE A 81 -4.00 9.35 -10.10
CA ILE A 81 -3.64 9.06 -11.50
C ILE A 81 -2.12 8.78 -11.65
N PRO A 82 -1.21 9.71 -11.32
CA PRO A 82 0.23 9.43 -11.40
C PRO A 82 0.65 8.32 -10.43
N LEU A 83 -0.03 8.18 -9.28
CA LEU A 83 0.23 7.09 -8.34
C LEU A 83 -0.08 5.73 -8.98
N PHE A 84 -1.23 5.57 -9.63
CA PHE A 84 -1.60 4.34 -10.33
C PHE A 84 -0.57 4.00 -11.43
N LEU A 85 -0.19 4.99 -12.24
CA LEU A 85 0.80 4.81 -13.31
C LEU A 85 2.17 4.39 -12.77
N TYR A 86 2.60 4.95 -11.64
CA TYR A 86 3.83 4.53 -10.99
C TYR A 86 3.72 3.10 -10.46
N LEU A 87 2.63 2.75 -9.78
CA LEU A 87 2.43 1.41 -9.20
C LEU A 87 2.40 0.31 -10.26
N ILE A 88 1.74 0.55 -11.40
CA ILE A 88 1.65 -0.46 -12.47
C ILE A 88 3.00 -0.68 -13.14
N ASP A 89 3.77 0.40 -13.35
CA ASP A 89 5.13 0.32 -13.87
C ASP A 89 6.05 -0.49 -12.94
N GLN A 90 6.00 -0.22 -11.63
CA GLN A 90 6.79 -0.97 -10.66
C GLN A 90 6.37 -2.45 -10.54
N LEU A 91 5.07 -2.75 -10.71
CA LEU A 91 4.59 -4.13 -10.70
C LEU A 91 5.07 -4.90 -11.94
N HIS A 92 4.98 -4.27 -13.12
CA HIS A 92 5.52 -4.86 -14.34
C HIS A 92 7.03 -5.05 -14.26
N PHE A 93 7.78 -4.09 -13.71
CA PHE A 93 9.21 -4.24 -13.50
C PHE A 93 9.57 -5.45 -12.64
N PHE A 94 8.80 -5.71 -11.57
CA PHE A 94 8.98 -6.90 -10.74
C PHE A 94 8.66 -8.18 -11.51
N GLN A 95 7.52 -8.24 -12.21
CA GLN A 95 7.13 -9.42 -13.00
C GLN A 95 8.15 -9.74 -14.10
N ASP A 96 8.60 -8.71 -14.82
CA ASP A 96 9.63 -8.85 -15.85
C ASP A 96 10.95 -9.40 -15.28
N TYR A 97 11.32 -9.00 -14.06
CA TYR A 97 12.52 -9.52 -13.40
C TYR A 97 12.34 -10.99 -13.00
N MET A 98 11.20 -11.33 -12.38
CA MET A 98 10.87 -12.70 -12.01
C MET A 98 10.85 -13.64 -13.21
N ASP A 99 10.34 -13.19 -14.36
CA ASP A 99 10.23 -14.01 -15.57
C ASP A 99 11.57 -14.17 -16.31
N LYS A 100 12.46 -13.17 -16.26
CA LYS A 100 13.71 -13.15 -17.05
C LYS A 100 14.94 -13.63 -16.27
N ILE A 101 15.03 -13.22 -15.01
CA ILE A 101 16.20 -13.46 -14.15
C ILE A 101 15.81 -14.39 -13.00
N GLY A 102 14.64 -14.17 -12.41
CA GLY A 102 14.20 -14.88 -11.21
C GLY A 102 14.91 -14.39 -9.95
N LEU A 103 14.78 -15.13 -8.86
CA LEU A 103 15.41 -14.82 -7.56
C LEU A 103 16.28 -15.98 -7.06
N GLU A 104 16.56 -16.96 -7.92
CA GLU A 104 17.25 -18.18 -7.55
C GLU A 104 18.69 -17.88 -7.12
N GLU A 105 19.40 -17.03 -7.86
CA GLU A 105 20.79 -16.68 -7.55
C GLU A 105 20.93 -15.96 -6.19
N GLU A 106 19.94 -15.13 -5.83
CA GLU A 106 19.90 -14.40 -4.56
C GLU A 106 19.66 -15.30 -3.34
N PHE A 107 19.14 -16.51 -3.55
CA PHE A 107 18.81 -17.46 -2.49
C PHE A 107 19.53 -18.83 -2.65
N ASP A 108 20.62 -18.89 -3.40
CA ASP A 108 21.37 -20.13 -3.71
C ASP A 108 22.02 -20.77 -2.46
N HIS A 109 22.22 -20.01 -1.37
CA HIS A 109 22.68 -20.55 -0.08
C HIS A 109 21.63 -21.39 0.65
N LEU A 110 20.37 -21.37 0.21
CA LEU A 110 19.29 -22.15 0.80
C LEU A 110 19.15 -23.51 0.10
N SER A 111 18.59 -24.49 0.81
CA SER A 111 18.16 -25.74 0.17
C SER A 111 17.13 -25.45 -0.93
N LEU A 112 17.10 -26.26 -2.00
CA LEU A 112 16.15 -26.10 -3.13
C LEU A 112 14.69 -25.89 -2.68
N ASN A 113 14.23 -26.66 -1.68
CA ASN A 113 12.87 -26.50 -1.14
C ASN A 113 12.67 -25.17 -0.40
N GLY A 114 13.70 -24.70 0.32
CA GLY A 114 13.68 -23.42 1.00
C GLY A 114 13.70 -22.24 0.04
N GLN A 115 14.52 -22.33 -1.02
CA GLN A 115 14.59 -21.38 -2.11
C GLN A 115 13.25 -21.24 -2.83
N ALA A 116 12.65 -22.35 -3.28
CA ALA A 116 11.34 -22.32 -3.91
C ALA A 116 10.25 -21.74 -3.00
N SER A 117 10.29 -22.06 -1.70
CA SER A 117 9.33 -21.54 -0.72
C SER A 117 9.46 -20.03 -0.51
N ILE A 118 10.67 -19.48 -0.41
CA ILE A 118 10.85 -18.04 -0.18
C ILE A 118 10.54 -17.24 -1.45
N ILE A 119 10.91 -17.75 -2.62
CA ILE A 119 10.59 -17.11 -3.89
C ILE A 119 9.07 -17.06 -4.10
N SER A 120 8.36 -18.17 -3.87
CA SER A 120 6.90 -18.20 -3.96
C SER A 120 6.22 -17.28 -2.94
N TYR A 121 6.80 -17.15 -1.74
CA TYR A 121 6.34 -16.19 -0.74
C TYR A 121 6.47 -14.75 -1.24
N ILE A 122 7.66 -14.37 -1.72
CA ILE A 122 7.93 -13.01 -2.25
C ILE A 122 7.00 -12.68 -3.41
N ASP A 123 6.83 -13.60 -4.35
CA ASP A 123 5.95 -13.41 -5.50
C ASP A 123 4.49 -13.19 -5.07
N SER A 124 3.97 -14.07 -4.21
CA SER A 124 2.59 -13.96 -3.69
C SER A 124 2.37 -12.65 -2.95
N GLU A 125 3.34 -12.24 -2.14
CA GLU A 125 3.29 -11.06 -1.30
C GLU A 125 3.36 -9.77 -2.14
N MET A 126 4.31 -9.69 -3.07
CA MET A 126 4.44 -8.59 -4.03
C MET A 126 3.22 -8.44 -4.91
N ILE A 127 2.67 -9.54 -5.44
CA ILE A 127 1.44 -9.52 -6.25
C ILE A 127 0.25 -9.06 -5.38
N PHE A 128 0.11 -9.60 -4.17
CA PHE A 128 -1.00 -9.25 -3.28
C PHE A 128 -1.01 -7.75 -2.94
N PHE A 129 0.11 -7.20 -2.47
CA PHE A 129 0.20 -5.79 -2.10
C PHE A 129 0.25 -4.86 -3.33
N GLY A 130 0.94 -5.27 -4.39
CA GLY A 130 1.01 -4.54 -5.65
C GLY A 130 -0.36 -4.38 -6.29
N VAL A 131 -1.05 -5.48 -6.60
CA VAL A 131 -2.40 -5.45 -7.18
C VAL A 131 -3.40 -4.83 -6.22
N GLY A 132 -3.31 -5.14 -4.91
CA GLY A 132 -4.16 -4.51 -3.90
C GLY A 132 -4.04 -2.99 -3.90
N SER A 133 -2.82 -2.45 -4.00
CA SER A 133 -2.56 -1.01 -4.05
C SER A 133 -3.11 -0.37 -5.33
N LEU A 134 -3.03 -1.06 -6.47
CA LEU A 134 -3.63 -0.65 -7.74
C LEU A 134 -5.15 -0.57 -7.63
N ILE A 135 -5.80 -1.61 -7.11
CA ILE A 135 -7.25 -1.61 -6.90
C ILE A 135 -7.64 -0.45 -5.99
N CYS A 136 -6.93 -0.25 -4.87
CA CYS A 136 -7.26 0.83 -3.94
C CYS A 136 -7.07 2.23 -4.54
N SER A 137 -6.05 2.42 -5.38
CA SER A 137 -5.82 3.72 -6.06
C SER A 137 -6.89 4.05 -7.10
N VAL A 138 -7.53 3.04 -7.70
CA VAL A 138 -8.72 3.23 -8.55
C VAL A 138 -9.98 3.46 -7.72
N PHE A 139 -10.20 2.72 -6.63
CA PHE A 139 -11.42 2.81 -5.83
C PHE A 139 -11.51 4.09 -4.99
N LEU A 140 -10.37 4.60 -4.50
CA LEU A 140 -10.31 5.79 -3.66
C LEU A 140 -10.95 7.03 -4.31
N PRO A 141 -10.64 7.42 -5.56
CA PRO A 141 -11.25 8.59 -6.19
C PRO A 141 -12.77 8.45 -6.34
N PHE A 142 -13.29 7.27 -6.70
CA PHE A 142 -14.75 7.03 -6.75
C PHE A 142 -15.39 7.25 -5.39
N ARG A 143 -14.76 6.74 -4.33
CA ARG A 143 -15.27 6.95 -2.97
C ARG A 143 -15.26 8.43 -2.57
N MET A 144 -14.23 9.18 -2.98
CA MET A 144 -14.17 10.63 -2.73
C MET A 144 -15.26 11.40 -3.48
N LEU A 145 -15.56 11.04 -4.73
CA LEU A 145 -16.66 11.62 -5.51
C LEU A 145 -18.01 11.39 -4.83
N ILE A 146 -18.27 10.18 -4.32
CA ILE A 146 -19.49 9.88 -3.56
C ILE A 146 -19.58 10.76 -2.30
N SER A 147 -18.46 10.92 -1.58
CA SER A 147 -18.42 11.79 -0.39
C SER A 147 -18.66 13.26 -0.73
N PHE A 148 -18.17 13.75 -1.87
CA PHE A 148 -18.47 15.11 -2.38
C PHE A 148 -19.99 15.31 -2.55
N TRP A 149 -20.64 14.37 -3.24
CA TRP A 149 -22.08 14.41 -3.50
C TRP A 149 -22.92 14.34 -2.21
N ARG A 150 -22.55 13.48 -1.26
CA ARG A 150 -23.26 13.37 0.03
C ARG A 150 -23.15 14.64 0.87
N MET A 151 -21.98 15.30 0.84
CA MET A 151 -21.80 16.53 1.60
C MET A 151 -22.64 17.67 1.03
N HIS A 152 -22.74 17.78 -0.31
CA HIS A 152 -23.56 18.79 -0.97
C HIS A 152 -25.06 18.55 -0.79
N ASN A 153 -25.52 17.30 -0.90
CA ASN A 153 -26.95 16.99 -0.95
C ASN A 153 -27.58 16.61 0.40
N ARG A 154 -26.79 16.11 1.36
CA ARG A 154 -27.30 15.55 2.63
C ARG A 154 -26.59 16.09 3.86
N GLY A 155 -25.61 16.98 3.72
CA GLY A 155 -24.80 17.50 4.83
C GLY A 155 -24.03 16.43 5.60
N THR A 156 -23.78 15.26 5.00
CA THR A 156 -23.11 14.11 5.64
C THR A 156 -21.93 13.64 4.79
N VAL A 157 -20.88 13.12 5.44
CA VAL A 157 -19.62 12.67 4.81
C VAL A 157 -19.68 11.20 4.39
#